data_AF-A0A8C5X0Q3-F1
#
_entry.id   AF-A0A8C5X0Q3-F1
#
_cell.length_a   1.000
_cell.length_b   1.000
_cell.length_c   1.000
_cell.angle_alpha   90.00
_cell.angle_beta   90.00
_cell.angle_gamma   90.00
#
_symmetry.space_group_name_H-M   'P 1'
#
loop_
_entity.id
_entity.type
_entity.pdbx_description
1 polymer ?
#
loop_
_entity_poly.entity_id
_entity_poly.type
_entity_poly.pdbx_seq_one_letter_code
_entity_poly.pdbx_strand_id
1 'polypeptide(L)'
;MDVTVSELLELFLQSPLVTWVKTFGDLGSGDQDNLGVYMDLVDGVVLNKIMLQIDPRPTNQRVNKHVNNDTYLRVQNLTILVRNIKTYYQVRFLLSAH
;
A
#
# COMPACT_ATOMS: atom_id res chain seq x y z
N MET A 1 -16.40 -25.30 -11.07
CA MET A 1 -16.10 -25.24 -9.62
C MET A 1 -15.94 -23.76 -9.33
N ASP A 2 -16.74 -23.22 -8.43
CA ASP A 2 -16.63 -21.82 -8.03
C ASP A 2 -15.31 -21.63 -7.26
N VAL A 3 -14.60 -20.54 -7.56
CA VAL A 3 -13.34 -20.21 -6.90
C VAL A 3 -13.63 -19.79 -5.47
N THR A 4 -12.88 -20.34 -4.51
CA THR A 4 -13.06 -20.00 -3.08
C THR A 4 -12.42 -18.66 -2.74
N VAL A 5 -12.86 -18.02 -1.65
CA VAL A 5 -12.27 -16.76 -1.16
C VAL A 5 -10.77 -16.91 -0.86
N SER A 6 -10.37 -18.07 -0.33
CA SER A 6 -8.96 -18.37 -0.04
C SER A 6 -8.11 -18.46 -1.31
N GLU A 7 -8.64 -19.08 -2.38
CA GLU A 7 -7.97 -19.13 -3.69
C GLU A 7 -7.86 -17.73 -4.32
N LEU A 8 -8.92 -16.91 -4.23
CA LEU A 8 -8.88 -15.52 -4.71
C LEU A 8 -7.85 -14.69 -3.96
N LEU A 9 -7.76 -14.87 -2.64
CA LEU A 9 -6.77 -14.20 -1.81
C LEU A 9 -5.35 -14.61 -2.19
N GLU A 10 -5.11 -15.91 -2.38
CA GLU A 10 -3.81 -16.41 -2.80
C GLU A 10 -3.39 -15.85 -4.17
N LEU A 11 -4.30 -15.89 -5.15
CA LEU A 11 -4.08 -15.31 -6.49
C LEU A 11 -3.79 -13.81 -6.41
N PHE A 12 -4.50 -13.08 -5.57
CA PHE A 12 -4.25 -11.66 -5.34
C PHE A 12 -2.84 -11.41 -4.76
N LEU A 13 -2.44 -12.20 -3.75
CA LEU A 13 -1.13 -12.06 -3.09
C LEU A 13 0.06 -12.51 -3.95
N GLN A 14 -0.19 -13.31 -4.97
CA GLN A 14 0.78 -13.70 -6.01
C GLN A 14 0.78 -12.75 -7.21
N SER A 15 -0.12 -11.76 -7.25
CA SER A 15 -0.16 -10.80 -8.36
C SER A 15 1.17 -10.04 -8.49
N PRO A 16 1.53 -9.56 -9.71
CA PRO A 16 2.78 -8.86 -9.92
C PRO A 16 2.98 -7.63 -9.02
N LEU A 17 1.90 -6.89 -8.74
CA LEU A 17 1.97 -5.70 -7.90
C LEU A 17 2.26 -6.06 -6.44
N VAL A 18 1.58 -7.07 -5.89
CA VAL A 18 1.83 -7.50 -4.50
C VAL A 18 3.22 -8.12 -4.38
N THR A 19 3.65 -8.88 -5.38
CA THR A 19 5.00 -9.44 -5.45
C THR A 19 6.07 -8.35 -5.46
N TRP A 20 5.88 -7.27 -6.22
CA TRP A 20 6.77 -6.11 -6.20
C TRP A 20 6.75 -5.38 -4.84
N VAL A 21 5.58 -5.22 -4.22
CA VAL A 21 5.49 -4.63 -2.86
C VAL A 21 6.29 -5.45 -1.84
N LYS A 22 6.26 -6.78 -1.92
CA LYS A 22 7.01 -7.68 -1.03
C LYS A 22 8.53 -7.48 -1.13
N THR A 23 9.07 -6.98 -2.26
CA THR A 23 10.52 -6.77 -2.39
C THR A 23 11.06 -5.65 -1.49
N PHE A 24 10.20 -4.82 -0.90
CA PHE A 24 10.59 -3.81 0.09
C PHE A 24 10.86 -4.39 1.49
N GLY A 25 10.56 -5.67 1.71
CA GLY A 25 10.91 -6.40 2.95
C GLY A 25 10.01 -6.13 4.16
N ASP A 26 9.09 -5.17 4.07
CA ASP A 26 8.19 -4.80 5.16
C ASP A 26 6.89 -5.65 5.21
N LEU A 27 6.66 -6.53 4.23
CA LEU A 27 5.41 -7.29 4.08
C LEU A 27 5.67 -8.80 4.01
N GLY A 28 4.94 -9.60 4.79
CA GLY A 28 5.03 -11.07 4.73
C GLY A 28 6.36 -11.63 5.23
N SER A 29 6.97 -10.98 6.23
CA SER A 29 8.16 -11.51 6.91
C SER A 29 7.75 -12.46 8.04
N GLY A 30 8.44 -13.61 8.14
CA GLY A 30 8.15 -14.65 9.15
C GLY A 30 6.99 -15.58 8.78
N ASP A 31 6.34 -16.17 9.79
CA ASP A 31 5.20 -17.12 9.67
C ASP A 31 3.84 -16.44 9.45
N GLN A 32 3.82 -15.25 8.83
CA GLN A 32 2.58 -14.51 8.61
C GLN A 32 1.70 -15.19 7.56
N ASP A 33 0.43 -15.42 7.87
CA ASP A 33 -0.53 -16.03 6.95
C ASP A 33 -1.01 -15.05 5.86
N ASN A 34 -1.65 -15.60 4.83
CA ASN A 34 -2.16 -14.81 3.70
C ASN A 34 -3.15 -13.71 4.15
N LEU A 35 -3.96 -13.97 5.18
CA LEU A 35 -4.90 -12.98 5.69
C LEU A 35 -4.17 -11.82 6.36
N GLY A 36 -3.13 -12.08 7.15
CA GLY A 36 -2.28 -11.07 7.77
C GLY A 36 -1.60 -10.19 6.72
N VAL A 37 -0.99 -10.80 5.71
CA VAL A 37 -0.37 -10.07 4.59
C VAL A 37 -1.39 -9.17 3.88
N TYR A 38 -2.62 -9.66 3.68
CA TYR A 38 -3.68 -8.86 3.09
C TYR A 38 -4.13 -7.71 4.01
N MET A 39 -4.24 -7.93 5.31
CA MET A 39 -4.63 -6.89 6.26
C MET A 39 -3.59 -5.77 6.34
N ASP A 40 -2.30 -6.09 6.27
CA ASP A 40 -1.20 -5.11 6.21
C ASP A 40 -1.23 -4.28 4.91
N LEU A 41 -1.71 -4.86 3.80
CA LEU A 41 -1.93 -4.09 2.57
C LEU A 41 -3.15 -3.15 2.72
N VAL A 42 -4.23 -3.65 3.30
CA VAL A 42 -5.50 -2.93 3.45
C VAL A 42 -5.41 -1.78 4.44
N ASP A 43 -4.54 -1.87 5.46
CA ASP A 43 -4.35 -0.78 6.41
C ASP A 43 -3.66 0.46 5.80
N GLY A 44 -2.97 0.27 4.67
CA GLY A 44 -2.30 1.30 3.89
C GLY A 44 -1.02 1.86 4.50
N VAL A 45 -0.56 1.37 5.66
CA VAL A 45 0.63 1.89 6.35
C VAL A 45 1.89 1.57 5.55
N VAL A 46 2.07 0.31 5.18
CA VAL A 46 3.23 -0.14 4.39
C VAL A 46 3.27 0.54 3.02
N LEU A 47 2.11 0.70 2.37
CA LEU A 47 1.99 1.33 1.07
C LEU A 47 2.40 2.81 1.12
N ASN A 48 2.00 3.54 2.17
CA ASN A 48 2.45 4.92 2.36
C ASN A 48 3.96 5.00 2.64
N LYS A 49 4.54 4.04 3.37
CA LYS A 49 6.00 3.97 3.58
C LYS A 49 6.74 3.75 2.26
N ILE A 50 6.24 2.87 1.40
CA ILE A 50 6.80 2.64 0.07
C ILE A 50 6.69 3.92 -0.78
N MET A 51 5.55 4.62 -0.76
CA MET A 51 5.39 5.88 -1.47
C MET A 51 6.41 6.95 -1.02
N LEU A 52 6.76 7.00 0.27
CA LEU A 52 7.81 7.89 0.79
C LEU A 52 9.21 7.49 0.33
N GLN A 53 9.49 6.21 0.07
CA GLN A 53 10.75 5.79 -0.54
C GLN A 53 10.83 6.18 -2.03
N ILE A 54 9.70 6.17 -2.74
CA ILE A 54 9.60 6.58 -4.15
C ILE A 54 9.75 8.09 -4.29
N ASP A 55 9.13 8.85 -3.38
CA ASP A 55 9.13 10.31 -3.39
C ASP A 55 9.35 10.86 -1.97
N PRO A 56 10.61 11.18 -1.59
CA PRO A 56 10.94 11.59 -0.24
C PRO A 56 10.58 13.05 0.06
N ARG A 57 9.93 13.77 -0.87
CA ARG A 57 9.52 15.16 -0.64
C ARG A 57 8.64 15.25 0.61
N PRO A 58 8.80 16.28 1.44
CA PRO A 58 8.07 16.38 2.70
C PRO A 58 6.57 16.45 2.45
N THR A 59 5.84 15.44 2.92
CA THR A 59 4.38 15.46 2.97
C THR A 59 3.93 15.87 4.38
N ASN A 60 3.07 16.88 4.49
CA ASN A 60 2.52 17.30 5.78
C ASN A 60 1.45 16.33 6.33
N GLN A 61 1.12 15.27 5.59
CA GLN A 61 0.07 14.33 5.95
C GLN A 61 0.64 13.17 6.78
N ARG A 62 0.09 12.98 7.98
CA ARG A 62 0.48 11.90 8.89
C ARG A 62 -0.34 10.64 8.60
N VAL A 63 0.36 9.52 8.45
CA VAL A 63 -0.24 8.18 8.31
C VAL A 63 -0.62 7.65 9.69
N ASN A 64 -1.79 7.03 9.81
CA ASN A 64 -2.24 6.39 11.03
C ASN A 64 -1.56 5.03 11.18
N LYS A 65 -0.68 4.86 12.18
CA LYS A 65 0.09 3.61 12.39
C LYS A 65 -0.67 2.54 13.18
N HIS A 66 -1.59 2.96 14.05
CA HIS A 66 -2.37 2.06 14.91
C HIS A 66 -3.80 1.96 14.38
N VAL A 67 -3.95 1.19 13.30
CA VAL A 67 -5.22 1.13 12.56
C VAL A 67 -6.25 0.24 13.28
N ASN A 68 -5.84 -0.83 13.97
CA ASN A 68 -6.71 -1.68 14.82
C ASN A 68 -8.02 -2.11 14.13
N ASN A 69 -7.97 -2.40 12.84
CA ASN A 69 -9.15 -2.71 11.99
C ASN A 69 -10.23 -1.62 11.91
N ASP A 70 -9.93 -0.38 12.32
CA ASP A 70 -10.81 0.76 12.13
C ASP A 70 -10.91 1.13 10.65
N THR A 71 -12.12 1.05 10.11
CA THR A 71 -12.38 1.29 8.69
C THR A 71 -12.12 2.74 8.28
N TYR A 72 -12.40 3.69 9.16
CA TYR A 72 -12.18 5.11 8.89
C TYR A 72 -10.68 5.42 8.80
N LEU A 73 -9.86 4.82 9.67
CA LEU A 73 -8.40 4.97 9.62
C LEU A 73 -7.79 4.35 8.35
N ARG A 74 -8.28 3.17 7.93
CA ARG A 74 -7.88 2.53 6.65
C ARG A 74 -8.16 3.43 5.46
N VAL A 75 -9.39 3.96 5.38
CA VAL A 75 -9.79 4.87 4.30
C VAL A 75 -8.95 6.14 4.30
N GLN A 76 -8.63 6.72 5.46
CA GLN A 76 -7.74 7.87 5.54
C GLN A 76 -6.33 7.56 5.01
N ASN A 77 -5.73 6.46 5.44
CA ASN A 77 -4.39 6.05 4.98
C ASN A 77 -4.35 5.85 3.46
N LEU A 78 -5.36 5.18 2.89
CA LEU A 78 -5.47 4.98 1.45
C LEU A 78 -5.75 6.28 0.69
N THR A 79 -6.50 7.21 1.29
CA THR A 79 -6.74 8.55 0.72
C THR A 79 -5.44 9.34 0.62
N ILE A 80 -4.60 9.30 1.66
CA ILE A 80 -3.27 9.92 1.66
C ILE A 80 -2.40 9.31 0.55
N LEU A 81 -2.36 7.98 0.46
CA LEU A 81 -1.59 7.26 -0.56
C LEU A 81 -1.97 7.70 -1.98
N VAL A 82 -3.27 7.65 -2.30
CA VAL A 82 -3.78 8.03 -3.64
C VAL A 82 -3.44 9.50 -3.96
N ARG A 83 -3.54 10.40 -2.97
CA ARG A 83 -3.15 11.81 -3.16
C ARG A 83 -1.67 11.97 -3.47
N ASN A 84 -0.81 11.24 -2.76
CA ASN A 84 0.64 11.30 -2.96
C ASN A 84 1.04 10.74 -4.33
N ILE A 85 0.43 9.62 -4.75
CA ILE A 85 0.64 9.07 -6.10
C ILE A 85 0.23 10.09 -7.17
N LYS A 86 -0.95 10.71 -7.04
CA LYS A 86 -1.40 11.75 -7.99
C LYS A 86 -0.44 12.93 -8.04
N THR A 87 -0.04 13.45 -6.88
CA THR A 87 0.89 14.58 -6.77
C THR A 87 2.24 14.26 -7.41
N TYR A 88 2.75 13.04 -7.20
CA TYR A 88 4.01 12.59 -7.80
C TYR A 88 3.99 12.71 -9.32
N TYR A 89 2.97 12.17 -9.98
CA TYR A 89 2.85 12.25 -11.43
C TYR A 89 2.56 13.66 -11.93
N GLN A 90 1.70 14.42 -11.24
CA GLN A 90 1.37 15.80 -11.63
C GLN A 90 2.58 16.74 -11.57
N VAL A 91 3.37 16.69 -10.48
CA VAL A 91 4.55 17.56 -10.36
C VAL A 91 5.67 17.12 -11.30
N ARG A 92 5.85 15.81 -11.52
CA ARG A 92 6.88 15.31 -12.44
C ARG A 92 6.59 15.71 -13.89
N PHE A 93 5.31 15.74 -14.28
CA PHE A 93 4.89 16.23 -15.60
C PHE A 93 5.24 17.72 -15.80
N LEU A 94 5.09 18.55 -14.77
CA LEU A 94 5.42 19.98 -14.84
C LEU A 94 6.93 20.23 -14.91
N LEU A 95 7.75 19.40 -14.25
CA LEU A 95 9.21 19.50 -14.29
C LEU A 95 9.83 19.03 -15.61
N SER A 96 9.19 18.11 -16.34
CA SER A 96 9.65 17.68 -17.67
C SER A 96 9.27 18.63 -18.81
N ALA A 97 8.44 19.64 -18.53
CA ALA A 97 7.96 20.61 -19.52
C ALA A 97 8.83 21.89 -19.61
N HIS A 98 9.95 21.94 -18.87
CA HIS A 98 10.95 23.00 -18.87
C HIS A 98 12.32 22.40 -19.20
#